data_AF-A0A8H6C8N2-F1
#
_entry.id   AF-A0A8H6C8N2-F1
#
_cell.length_a   1.000
_cell.length_b   1.000
_cell.length_c   1.000
_cell.angle_alpha   90.00
_cell.angle_beta   90.00
_cell.angle_gamma   90.00
#
_symmetry.space_group_name_H-M   'P 1'
#
loop_
_entity.id
_entity.type
_entity.pdbx_description
1 polymer ?
#
loop_
_entity_poly.entity_id
_entity_poly.type
_entity_poly.pdbx_seq_one_letter_code
_entity_poly.pdbx_strand_id
1 'polypeptide(L)'
;MGGHAFTTSATDGPSPLSTPRMPPDIYFVLRDQYLQLLSSVYTQTATPIEAPEKASYGDIDILVTLPKSTSTSAESLAKVLGAERIFTILGSPTTSFALPYPNLPNNYVQLDLHLSRPETFHWQLFHQSHGDLWSLLGTTIRPFGLTPNDAGLHVRIQEIEDLNRKKALLFLTCDPDAVLEFLGLNRDAHKRPFESVESMYRYVSGCRFFSDERYVRGERKANDRKRMVQRELYRAFIEDWLPENAHLVGQQKEKNAQLSREGVLQESLSRFGKREEYENRVEEWRKEREELLAKQEGRQIRKADAAEVEEYASAWMSWLNRSA
;
A
#
# COMPACT_ATOMS: atom_id res chain seq x y z
N MET A 1 -0.46 -11.09 6.25
CA MET A 1 0.35 -12.32 6.07
C MET A 1 1.71 -11.91 5.53
N GLY A 2 2.61 -11.51 6.42
CA GLY A 2 4.06 -11.59 6.23
C GLY A 2 4.58 -12.92 6.82
N GLY A 3 5.89 -13.07 7.02
CA GLY A 3 6.48 -14.29 7.58
C GLY A 3 6.81 -15.40 6.57
N HIS A 4 6.99 -15.05 5.31
CA HIS A 4 7.29 -16.02 4.23
C HIS A 4 8.66 -15.81 3.58
N ALA A 5 9.52 -14.96 4.15
CA ALA A 5 10.80 -14.60 3.52
C ALA A 5 11.71 -15.81 3.33
N PHE A 6 11.58 -16.82 4.19
CA PHE A 6 12.45 -18.01 4.20
C PHE A 6 11.73 -19.32 3.83
N THR A 7 10.44 -19.26 3.46
CA THR A 7 9.61 -20.47 3.25
C THR A 7 9.64 -21.00 1.82
N THR A 8 10.13 -20.24 0.85
CA THR A 8 10.22 -20.66 -0.56
C THR A 8 11.62 -21.09 -0.94
N SER A 9 11.76 -22.28 -1.51
CA SER A 9 12.99 -22.73 -2.17
C SER A 9 13.10 -22.06 -3.54
N ALA A 10 14.20 -21.35 -3.82
CA ALA A 10 14.58 -21.09 -5.20
C ALA A 10 15.17 -22.39 -5.78
N THR A 11 14.99 -22.63 -7.08
CA THR A 11 15.41 -23.85 -7.80
C THR A 11 16.91 -24.17 -7.65
N ASP A 12 17.73 -23.14 -7.37
CA ASP A 12 19.17 -23.24 -7.07
C ASP A 12 19.55 -22.49 -5.76
N GLY A 13 18.58 -22.29 -4.85
CA GLY A 13 18.74 -21.51 -3.63
C GLY A 13 18.95 -22.35 -2.36
N PRO A 14 19.28 -21.69 -1.23
CA PRO A 14 19.39 -22.37 0.06
C PRO A 14 18.04 -22.99 0.47
N SER A 15 18.10 -24.16 1.10
CA SER A 15 16.91 -24.88 1.56
C SER A 15 16.00 -24.00 2.43
N PRO A 16 14.66 -24.14 2.34
CA PRO A 16 13.72 -23.40 3.16
C PRO A 16 14.01 -23.55 4.65
N LEU A 17 13.74 -22.50 5.43
CA LEU A 17 13.81 -22.55 6.88
C LEU A 17 12.42 -22.73 7.49
N SER A 18 12.35 -23.53 8.56
CA SER A 18 11.15 -23.64 9.37
C SER A 18 10.97 -22.37 10.20
N THR A 19 9.91 -21.61 9.92
CA THR A 19 9.55 -20.36 10.60
C THR A 19 8.15 -20.50 11.23
N PRO A 20 8.01 -21.29 12.32
CA PRO A 20 6.72 -21.51 12.94
C PRO A 20 6.16 -20.23 13.56
N ARG A 21 4.84 -20.14 13.67
CA ARG A 21 4.17 -19.00 14.31
C ARG A 21 4.57 -18.91 15.79
N MET A 22 4.75 -17.68 16.29
CA MET A 22 5.04 -17.38 17.69
C MET A 22 3.75 -17.17 18.49
N PRO A 23 3.60 -17.78 19.67
CA PRO A 23 2.57 -17.39 20.63
C PRO A 23 2.90 -16.00 21.23
N PRO A 24 1.91 -15.28 21.81
CA PRO A 24 2.09 -13.90 22.27
C PRO A 24 3.21 -13.70 23.31
N ASP A 25 3.37 -14.63 24.24
CA ASP A 25 4.40 -14.60 25.28
C ASP A 25 5.82 -14.64 24.71
N ILE A 26 6.06 -15.47 23.69
CA ILE A 26 7.35 -15.51 22.97
C ILE A 26 7.50 -14.25 22.11
N TYR A 27 6.46 -13.89 21.35
CA TYR A 27 6.49 -12.78 20.41
C TYR A 27 6.87 -11.45 21.09
N PHE A 28 6.18 -11.09 22.18
CA PHE A 28 6.40 -9.80 22.83
C PHE A 28 7.78 -9.71 23.50
N VAL A 29 8.26 -10.80 24.09
CA VAL A 29 9.62 -10.85 24.67
C VAL A 29 10.68 -10.61 23.60
N LEU A 30 10.60 -11.31 22.46
CA LEU A 30 11.55 -11.16 21.37
C LEU A 30 11.46 -9.79 20.71
N ARG A 31 10.24 -9.30 20.44
CA ARG A 31 10.00 -7.97 19.88
C ARG A 31 10.66 -6.90 20.74
N ASP A 32 10.44 -6.93 22.04
CA ASP A 32 10.97 -5.91 22.96
C ASP A 32 12.50 -5.99 23.07
N GLN A 33 13.06 -7.21 23.08
CA GLN A 33 14.51 -7.42 23.04
C GLN A 33 15.13 -6.83 21.76
N TYR A 34 14.57 -7.14 20.59
CA TYR A 34 15.10 -6.63 19.32
C TYR A 34 14.89 -5.13 19.18
N LEU A 35 13.77 -4.60 19.65
CA LEU A 35 13.50 -3.16 19.68
C LEU A 35 14.55 -2.43 20.53
N GLN A 36 14.86 -2.93 21.73
CA GLN A 36 15.89 -2.37 22.59
C GLN A 36 17.27 -2.41 21.92
N LEU A 37 17.65 -3.55 21.34
CA LEU A 37 18.93 -3.69 20.64
C LEU A 37 19.03 -2.71 19.47
N LEU A 38 18.02 -2.66 18.61
CA LEU A 38 18.01 -1.82 17.41
C LEU A 38 17.97 -0.32 17.75
N SER A 39 17.34 0.07 18.86
CA SER A 39 17.37 1.45 19.35
C SER A 39 18.77 1.95 19.68
N SER A 40 19.72 1.04 19.98
CA SER A 40 21.12 1.41 20.18
C SER A 40 21.85 1.67 18.85
N VAL A 41 21.38 1.06 17.76
CA VAL A 41 22.01 1.09 16.43
C VAL A 41 21.43 2.18 15.52
N TYR A 42 20.13 2.46 15.63
CA TYR A 42 19.40 3.36 14.73
C TYR A 42 18.89 4.61 15.44
N THR A 43 18.80 5.72 14.71
CA THR A 43 18.34 7.01 15.26
C THR A 43 16.89 6.97 15.73
N GLN A 44 16.02 6.32 14.97
CA GLN A 44 14.64 6.03 15.36
C GLN A 44 14.38 4.54 15.15
N THR A 45 13.59 3.95 16.05
CA THR A 45 13.20 2.54 16.02
C THR A 45 11.81 2.43 16.64
N ALA A 46 10.90 1.75 15.96
CA ALA A 46 9.55 1.50 16.46
C ALA A 46 8.97 0.25 15.81
N THR A 47 7.94 -0.32 16.43
CA THR A 47 7.16 -1.43 15.89
C THR A 47 5.72 -0.97 15.71
N PRO A 48 5.05 -1.29 14.59
CA PRO A 48 3.64 -0.96 14.39
C PRO A 48 2.77 -1.56 15.50
N ILE A 49 1.61 -0.96 15.75
CA ILE A 49 0.65 -1.56 16.69
C ILE A 49 0.06 -2.81 16.04
N GLU A 50 -0.03 -3.90 16.81
CA GLU A 50 -0.58 -5.16 16.33
C GLU A 50 -2.08 -5.08 16.05
N ALA A 51 -2.55 -5.96 15.16
CA ALA A 51 -3.99 -6.21 15.07
C ALA A 51 -4.51 -6.81 16.39
N PRO A 52 -5.74 -6.45 16.81
CA PRO A 52 -6.34 -6.99 18.03
C PRO A 52 -6.53 -8.51 17.95
N GLU A 53 -6.54 -9.17 19.11
CA GLU A 53 -6.90 -10.59 19.29
C GLU A 53 -6.04 -11.61 18.52
N LYS A 54 -4.83 -11.23 18.05
CA LYS A 54 -3.93 -12.19 17.40
C LYS A 54 -3.50 -13.29 18.38
N ALA A 55 -3.89 -14.52 18.07
CA ALA A 55 -3.46 -15.71 18.80
C ALA A 55 -2.02 -16.14 18.49
N SER A 56 -1.45 -15.68 17.36
CA SER A 56 -0.06 -15.96 16.98
C SER A 56 0.50 -14.96 15.98
N TYR A 57 1.83 -14.93 15.83
CA TYR A 57 2.60 -14.00 14.99
C TYR A 57 3.56 -14.76 14.07
N GLY A 58 3.79 -14.29 12.84
CA GLY A 58 4.67 -15.00 11.88
C GLY A 58 6.05 -14.40 11.78
N ASP A 59 6.12 -13.13 12.09
CA ASP A 59 7.24 -12.23 11.93
C ASP A 59 7.16 -11.16 13.00
N ILE A 60 8.29 -10.51 13.26
CA ILE A 60 8.43 -9.29 14.05
C ILE A 60 8.78 -8.18 13.07
N ASP A 61 7.90 -7.18 12.92
CA ASP A 61 8.14 -6.02 12.08
C ASP A 61 8.70 -4.86 12.92
N ILE A 62 9.87 -4.34 12.54
CA ILE A 62 10.47 -3.16 13.15
C ILE A 62 10.83 -2.14 12.07
N LEU A 63 10.36 -0.91 12.24
CA LEU A 63 10.74 0.23 11.41
C LEU A 63 11.94 0.92 12.04
N VAL A 64 12.91 1.26 11.20
CA VAL A 64 14.11 2.02 11.58
C VAL A 64 14.40 3.12 10.58
N THR A 65 15.17 4.13 11.00
CA THR A 65 15.68 5.19 10.11
C THR A 65 17.17 5.01 9.85
N LEU A 66 17.90 6.11 9.65
CA LEU A 66 19.35 6.11 9.48
C LEU A 66 20.06 5.41 10.65
N PRO A 67 21.09 4.59 10.37
CA PRO A 67 21.95 4.05 11.41
C PRO A 67 22.77 5.19 12.05
N LYS A 68 23.07 5.05 13.34
CA LYS A 68 23.91 6.02 14.08
C LYS A 68 25.37 5.95 13.65
N SER A 69 25.81 4.81 13.11
CA SER A 69 27.14 4.61 12.56
C SER A 69 27.07 4.36 11.05
N THR A 70 28.00 4.95 10.30
CA THR A 70 28.15 4.72 8.87
C THR A 70 28.69 3.32 8.53
N SER A 71 29.23 2.60 9.52
CA SER A 71 29.73 1.23 9.36
C SER A 71 28.65 0.15 9.51
N THR A 72 27.42 0.52 9.85
CA THR A 72 26.33 -0.45 10.04
C THR A 72 25.91 -1.05 8.70
N SER A 73 26.28 -2.30 8.46
CA SER A 73 25.80 -3.13 7.34
C SER A 73 24.85 -4.23 7.82
N ALA A 74 24.08 -4.81 6.90
CA ALA A 74 23.18 -5.93 7.20
C ALA A 74 23.95 -7.13 7.80
N GLU A 75 25.17 -7.39 7.32
CA GLU A 75 26.03 -8.46 7.80
C GLU A 75 26.54 -8.19 9.22
N SER A 76 26.92 -6.93 9.51
CA SER A 76 27.31 -6.55 10.87
C SER A 76 26.15 -6.70 11.84
N LEU A 77 24.94 -6.33 11.41
CA LEU A 77 23.74 -6.43 12.22
C LEU A 77 23.32 -7.90 12.43
N ALA A 78 23.42 -8.74 11.40
CA ALA A 78 23.16 -10.17 11.51
C ALA A 78 24.05 -10.84 12.58
N LYS A 79 25.33 -10.47 12.64
CA LYS A 79 26.23 -10.98 13.70
C LYS A 79 25.79 -10.55 15.09
N VAL A 80 25.38 -9.29 15.25
CA VAL A 80 24.91 -8.75 16.53
C VAL A 80 23.59 -9.38 16.96
N LEU A 81 22.68 -9.62 16.02
CA LEU A 81 21.39 -10.25 16.28
C LEU A 81 21.50 -11.78 16.47
N GLY A 82 22.62 -12.40 16.05
CA GLY A 82 22.73 -13.86 15.98
C GLY A 82 21.89 -14.46 14.86
N ALA A 83 21.68 -13.73 13.77
CA ALA A 83 20.92 -14.20 12.62
C ALA A 83 21.74 -15.23 11.82
N GLU A 84 21.11 -16.35 11.47
CA GLU A 84 21.72 -17.40 10.66
C GLU A 84 21.54 -17.18 9.15
N ARG A 85 20.52 -16.39 8.77
CA ARG A 85 20.27 -16.04 7.37
C ARG A 85 19.73 -14.62 7.25
N ILE A 86 20.13 -13.96 6.17
CA ILE A 86 19.62 -12.66 5.74
C ILE A 86 18.90 -12.87 4.41
N PHE A 87 17.77 -12.20 4.22
CA PHE A 87 17.06 -12.15 2.97
C PHE A 87 16.66 -10.71 2.63
N THR A 88 17.02 -10.26 1.43
CA THR A 88 16.68 -8.93 0.93
C THR A 88 16.21 -9.06 -0.51
N ILE A 89 15.10 -8.39 -0.84
CA ILE A 89 14.61 -8.28 -2.22
C ILE A 89 15.21 -6.99 -2.82
N LEU A 90 15.77 -7.08 -4.02
CA LEU A 90 16.33 -5.92 -4.71
C LEU A 90 15.29 -4.80 -4.85
N GLY A 91 15.61 -3.61 -4.35
CA GLY A 91 14.71 -2.45 -4.36
C GLY A 91 13.68 -2.42 -3.23
N SER A 92 13.64 -3.44 -2.36
CA SER A 92 12.84 -3.41 -1.13
C SER A 92 13.55 -2.61 -0.04
N PRO A 93 12.83 -1.76 0.72
CA PRO A 93 13.36 -1.13 1.93
C PRO A 93 13.45 -2.10 3.12
N THR A 94 12.93 -3.32 2.99
CA THR A 94 12.90 -4.31 4.07
C THR A 94 14.00 -5.36 3.90
N THR A 95 14.72 -5.62 4.99
CA THR A 95 15.64 -6.75 5.14
C THR A 95 15.10 -7.70 6.21
N SER A 96 14.97 -8.98 5.85
CA SER A 96 14.50 -10.05 6.73
C SER A 96 15.67 -10.82 7.32
N PHE A 97 15.60 -11.13 8.62
CA PHE A 97 16.60 -11.91 9.36
C PHE A 97 15.96 -13.17 9.92
N ALA A 98 16.63 -14.32 9.76
CA ALA A 98 16.24 -15.58 10.39
C ALA A 98 17.05 -15.76 11.67
N LEU A 99 16.37 -15.72 12.82
CA LEU A 99 16.94 -15.78 14.15
C LEU A 99 16.56 -17.10 14.82
N PRO A 100 17.42 -17.74 15.62
CA PRO A 100 17.05 -18.98 16.30
C PRO A 100 15.78 -18.83 17.14
N TYR A 101 14.86 -19.77 17.00
CA TYR A 101 13.61 -19.76 17.77
C TYR A 101 13.88 -20.23 19.21
N PRO A 102 13.37 -19.52 20.24
CA PRO A 102 13.56 -19.92 21.63
C PRO A 102 13.00 -21.31 21.91
N ASN A 103 13.82 -22.21 22.44
CA ASN A 103 13.42 -23.55 22.88
C ASN A 103 12.91 -24.48 21.75
N LEU A 104 13.03 -24.11 20.47
CA LEU A 104 12.72 -24.97 19.33
C LEU A 104 13.97 -25.10 18.44
N PRO A 105 14.79 -26.15 18.64
CA PRO A 105 15.96 -26.40 17.80
C PRO A 105 15.59 -26.45 16.31
N ASN A 106 16.46 -25.92 15.45
CA ASN A 106 16.30 -25.87 13.99
C ASN A 106 15.04 -25.13 13.49
N ASN A 107 14.43 -24.29 14.34
CA ASN A 107 13.35 -23.39 13.95
C ASN A 107 13.81 -21.94 14.10
N TYR A 108 13.17 -21.06 13.36
CA TYR A 108 13.58 -19.67 13.25
C TYR A 108 12.42 -18.70 13.45
N VAL A 109 12.74 -17.53 14.00
CA VAL A 109 11.90 -16.33 14.02
C VAL A 109 12.32 -15.44 12.87
N GLN A 110 11.34 -14.93 12.11
CA GLN A 110 11.58 -13.92 11.09
C GLN A 110 11.49 -12.53 11.74
N LEU A 111 12.57 -11.76 11.67
CA LEU A 111 12.60 -10.33 12.01
C LEU A 111 12.70 -9.52 10.71
N ASP A 112 11.68 -8.73 10.41
CA ASP A 112 11.62 -7.86 9.26
C ASP A 112 11.98 -6.44 9.68
N LEU A 113 13.12 -5.96 9.19
CA LEU A 113 13.61 -4.61 9.45
C LEU A 113 13.30 -3.71 8.25
N HIS A 114 12.38 -2.78 8.43
CA HIS A 114 11.95 -1.84 7.39
C HIS A 114 12.67 -0.50 7.53
N LEU A 115 13.50 -0.16 6.54
CA LEU A 115 14.20 1.12 6.50
C LEU A 115 13.30 2.22 5.96
N SER A 116 12.96 3.17 6.83
CA SER A 116 12.18 4.35 6.51
C SER A 116 13.05 5.60 6.43
N ARG A 117 12.59 6.60 5.67
CA ARG A 117 13.15 7.94 5.74
C ARG A 117 12.65 8.65 7.01
N PRO A 118 13.47 9.47 7.68
CA PRO A 118 13.04 10.20 8.88
C PRO A 118 11.74 10.99 8.68
N GLU A 119 11.54 11.58 7.50
CA GLU A 119 10.38 12.41 7.18
C GLU A 119 9.08 11.60 7.06
N THR A 120 9.17 10.31 6.76
CA THR A 120 8.01 9.41 6.58
C THR A 120 7.87 8.38 7.70
N PHE A 121 8.78 8.38 8.68
CA PHE A 121 8.85 7.35 9.71
C PHE A 121 7.53 7.21 10.49
N HIS A 122 7.02 8.33 11.00
CA HIS A 122 5.77 8.35 11.77
C HIS A 122 4.55 7.99 10.90
N TRP A 123 4.54 8.42 9.64
CA TRP A 123 3.50 8.07 8.68
C TRP A 123 3.46 6.57 8.40
N GLN A 124 4.61 5.95 8.14
CA GLN A 124 4.69 4.52 7.84
C GLN A 124 4.33 3.68 9.05
N LEU A 125 4.78 4.08 10.25
CA LEU A 125 4.38 3.43 11.50
C LEU A 125 2.86 3.45 11.68
N PHE A 126 2.25 4.61 11.44
CA PHE A 126 0.81 4.81 11.48
C PHE A 126 0.07 3.96 10.42
N HIS A 127 0.56 3.95 9.18
CA HIS A 127 -0.04 3.24 8.04
C HIS A 127 0.07 1.71 8.17
N GLN A 128 1.11 1.21 8.84
CA GLN A 128 1.34 -0.22 9.04
C GLN A 128 0.69 -0.77 10.34
N SER A 129 0.22 0.11 11.22
CA SER A 129 -0.42 -0.28 12.48
C SER A 129 -1.81 -0.89 12.27
N HIS A 130 -2.24 -1.68 13.26
CA HIS A 130 -3.55 -2.33 13.36
C HIS A 130 -3.83 -3.34 12.24
N GLY A 131 -2.77 -3.93 11.66
CA GLY A 131 -2.84 -4.98 10.65
C GLY A 131 -3.66 -4.62 9.40
N ASP A 132 -4.90 -5.09 9.32
CA ASP A 132 -5.76 -4.91 8.14
C ASP A 132 -6.56 -3.60 8.13
N LEU A 133 -6.45 -2.78 9.18
CA LEU A 133 -7.15 -1.49 9.28
C LEU A 133 -6.99 -0.63 8.02
N TRP A 134 -5.76 -0.39 7.57
CA TRP A 134 -5.49 0.42 6.38
C TRP A 134 -5.90 -0.24 5.07
N SER A 135 -6.01 -1.57 5.03
CA SER A 135 -6.63 -2.24 3.89
C SER A 135 -8.12 -1.96 3.81
N LEU A 136 -8.81 -1.94 4.96
CA LEU A 136 -10.23 -1.61 5.04
C LEU A 136 -10.46 -0.12 4.73
N LEU A 137 -9.75 0.79 5.40
CA LEU A 137 -9.82 2.23 5.13
C LEU A 137 -9.48 2.56 3.67
N GLY A 138 -8.45 1.92 3.13
CA GLY A 138 -8.08 2.08 1.72
C GLY A 138 -9.20 1.68 0.75
N THR A 139 -9.96 0.63 1.05
CA THR A 139 -11.14 0.25 0.25
C THR A 139 -12.27 1.29 0.40
N THR A 140 -12.47 1.83 1.60
CA THR A 140 -13.46 2.89 1.88
C THR A 140 -13.19 4.17 1.09
N ILE A 141 -11.95 4.67 1.10
CA ILE A 141 -11.64 6.04 0.60
C ILE A 141 -11.28 6.08 -0.89
N ARG A 142 -10.87 4.95 -1.47
CA ARG A 142 -10.43 4.82 -2.88
C ARG A 142 -11.44 5.32 -3.93
N PRO A 143 -12.76 5.09 -3.80
CA PRO A 143 -13.74 5.61 -4.76
C PRO A 143 -13.71 7.14 -4.90
N PHE A 144 -13.32 7.83 -3.83
CA PHE A 144 -13.18 9.30 -3.78
C PHE A 144 -11.81 9.78 -4.27
N GLY A 145 -11.00 8.90 -4.87
CA GLY A 145 -9.68 9.24 -5.41
C GLY A 145 -8.58 9.31 -4.36
N LEU A 146 -8.89 9.09 -3.07
CA LEU A 146 -7.88 9.09 -2.01
C LEU A 146 -7.06 7.79 -2.04
N THR A 147 -5.75 7.90 -1.86
CA THR A 147 -4.83 6.77 -1.89
C THR A 147 -3.70 6.98 -0.88
N PRO A 148 -3.60 6.17 0.18
CA PRO A 148 -2.41 6.12 1.03
C PRO A 148 -1.33 5.27 0.35
N ASN A 149 -0.07 5.65 0.54
CA ASN A 149 1.11 4.86 0.20
C ASN A 149 2.22 5.14 1.24
N ASP A 150 3.43 4.61 1.06
CA ASP A 150 4.51 4.78 2.03
C ASP A 150 5.03 6.21 2.21
N ALA A 151 4.65 7.14 1.31
CA ALA A 151 5.02 8.55 1.40
C ALA A 151 3.96 9.39 2.13
N GLY A 152 2.67 9.04 2.03
CA GLY A 152 1.59 9.82 2.61
C GLY A 152 0.21 9.50 2.04
N LEU A 153 -0.77 10.32 2.41
CA LEU A 153 -2.07 10.37 1.76
C LEU A 153 -1.97 11.21 0.47
N HIS A 154 -2.59 10.71 -0.59
CA HIS A 154 -2.66 11.36 -1.89
C HIS A 154 -4.11 11.46 -2.37
N VAL A 155 -4.39 12.42 -3.25
CA VAL A 155 -5.61 12.45 -4.06
C VAL A 155 -5.25 12.23 -5.53
N ARG A 156 -6.09 11.49 -6.25
CA ARG A 156 -5.90 11.17 -7.67
C ARG A 156 -6.67 12.12 -8.57
N ILE A 157 -5.93 12.84 -9.42
CA ILE A 157 -6.49 13.69 -10.47
C ILE A 157 -7.06 12.78 -11.57
N GLN A 158 -8.40 12.73 -11.68
CA GLN A 158 -9.10 11.80 -12.57
C GLN A 158 -8.70 12.01 -14.04
N GLU A 159 -8.58 13.26 -14.50
CA GLU A 159 -8.17 13.60 -15.89
C GLU A 159 -6.81 13.01 -16.29
N ILE A 160 -5.92 12.75 -15.31
CA ILE A 160 -4.58 12.18 -15.53
C ILE A 160 -4.57 10.67 -15.31
N GLU A 161 -5.45 10.15 -14.44
CA GLU A 161 -5.39 8.76 -13.96
C GLU A 161 -5.54 7.73 -15.08
N ASP A 162 -6.41 8.00 -16.06
CA ASP A 162 -6.75 7.06 -17.13
C ASP A 162 -5.56 6.72 -18.04
N LEU A 163 -4.61 7.66 -18.16
CA LEU A 163 -3.42 7.49 -19.00
C LEU A 163 -2.14 7.33 -18.16
N ASN A 164 -2.04 7.99 -17.00
CA ASN A 164 -0.87 7.91 -16.13
C ASN A 164 -1.22 7.93 -14.64
N ARG A 165 -1.45 6.73 -14.09
CA ARG A 165 -1.81 6.51 -12.68
C ARG A 165 -0.78 7.00 -11.66
N LYS A 166 0.50 7.11 -12.05
CA LYS A 166 1.57 7.64 -11.18
C LYS A 166 1.55 9.16 -11.18
N LYS A 167 1.50 9.79 -12.36
CA LYS A 167 1.39 11.25 -12.49
C LYS A 167 0.10 11.79 -11.87
N ALA A 168 -0.97 11.01 -11.85
CA ALA A 168 -2.23 11.43 -11.23
C ALA A 168 -2.19 11.60 -9.71
N LEU A 169 -1.16 11.09 -9.02
CA LEU A 169 -1.04 11.18 -7.55
C LEU A 169 -0.53 12.57 -7.15
N LEU A 170 -1.42 13.36 -6.54
CA LEU A 170 -1.09 14.60 -5.86
C LEU A 170 -0.92 14.32 -4.37
N PHE A 171 0.26 14.58 -3.83
CA PHE A 171 0.55 14.39 -2.41
C PHE A 171 -0.24 15.41 -1.58
N LEU A 172 -0.90 14.94 -0.51
CA LEU A 172 -1.64 15.80 0.42
C LEU A 172 -0.83 16.05 1.69
N THR A 173 -0.53 14.98 2.42
CA THR A 173 0.16 15.06 3.71
C THR A 173 0.72 13.69 4.14
N CYS A 174 1.75 13.70 4.96
CA CYS A 174 2.25 12.55 5.72
C CYS A 174 1.95 12.66 7.23
N ASP A 175 1.23 13.70 7.67
CA ASP A 175 0.84 13.86 9.07
C ASP A 175 -0.36 12.95 9.42
N PRO A 176 -0.17 11.95 10.32
CA PRO A 176 -1.25 11.07 10.75
C PRO A 176 -2.48 11.80 11.31
N ASP A 177 -2.27 12.86 12.11
CA ASP A 177 -3.37 13.56 12.78
C ASP A 177 -4.22 14.34 11.76
N ALA A 178 -3.57 14.97 10.78
CA ALA A 178 -4.26 15.63 9.66
C ALA A 178 -5.04 14.63 8.80
N VAL A 179 -4.52 13.43 8.58
CA VAL A 179 -5.23 12.37 7.85
C VAL A 179 -6.44 11.88 8.64
N LEU A 180 -6.30 11.56 9.92
CA LEU A 180 -7.43 11.11 10.73
C LEU A 180 -8.53 12.16 10.82
N GLU A 181 -8.18 13.43 10.98
CA GLU A 181 -9.13 14.54 10.95
C GLU A 181 -9.86 14.60 9.60
N PHE A 182 -9.13 14.52 8.49
CA PHE A 182 -9.71 14.53 7.15
C PHE A 182 -10.55 13.28 6.84
N LEU A 183 -10.33 12.15 7.52
CA LEU A 183 -11.17 10.96 7.41
C LEU A 183 -12.35 10.97 8.39
N GLY A 184 -12.43 11.97 9.28
CA GLY A 184 -13.45 12.05 10.33
C GLY A 184 -13.29 10.98 11.42
N LEU A 185 -12.06 10.52 11.65
CA LEU A 185 -11.73 9.43 12.58
C LEU A 185 -11.14 9.94 13.90
N ASN A 186 -11.34 9.18 14.98
CA ASN A 186 -10.85 9.53 16.31
C ASN A 186 -9.33 9.33 16.44
N ARG A 187 -8.60 10.41 16.71
CA ARG A 187 -7.13 10.38 16.81
C ARG A 187 -6.60 9.52 17.94
N ASP A 188 -7.23 9.60 19.11
CA ASP A 188 -6.76 8.93 20.31
C ASP A 188 -6.99 7.42 20.24
N ALA A 189 -8.08 7.00 19.59
CA ALA A 189 -8.37 5.59 19.36
C ALA A 189 -7.28 4.91 18.53
N HIS A 190 -6.78 5.55 17.46
CA HIS A 190 -5.72 4.96 16.62
C HIS A 190 -4.36 4.89 17.32
N LYS A 191 -4.10 5.76 18.30
CA LYS A 191 -2.81 5.82 19.02
C LYS A 191 -2.61 4.64 19.98
N ARG A 192 -3.63 3.80 20.20
CA ARG A 192 -3.61 2.68 21.15
C ARG A 192 -4.08 1.40 20.47
N PRO A 193 -3.65 0.21 20.94
CA PRO A 193 -4.23 -1.05 20.49
C PRO A 193 -5.75 -1.04 20.69
N PHE A 194 -6.48 -1.53 19.69
CA PHE A 194 -7.91 -1.79 19.82
C PHE A 194 -8.16 -2.90 20.84
N GLU A 195 -9.20 -2.74 21.66
CA GLU A 195 -9.56 -3.74 22.68
C GLU A 195 -10.06 -5.05 22.06
N SER A 196 -10.66 -4.95 20.87
CA SER A 196 -11.22 -6.07 20.13
C SER A 196 -11.24 -5.84 18.63
N VAL A 197 -11.39 -6.92 17.86
CA VAL A 197 -11.62 -6.85 16.41
C VAL A 197 -12.89 -6.04 16.10
N GLU A 198 -13.95 -6.22 16.89
CA GLU A 198 -15.20 -5.46 16.82
C GLU A 198 -14.95 -3.94 16.96
N SER A 199 -14.14 -3.52 17.93
CA SER A 199 -13.84 -2.10 18.13
C SER A 199 -13.06 -1.49 16.95
N MET A 200 -12.16 -2.26 16.34
CA MET A 200 -11.45 -1.87 15.12
C MET A 200 -12.41 -1.73 13.93
N TYR A 201 -13.36 -2.66 13.77
CA TYR A 201 -14.37 -2.59 12.71
C TYR A 201 -15.31 -1.38 12.87
N ARG A 202 -15.76 -1.11 14.09
CA ARG A 202 -16.52 0.10 14.40
C ARG A 202 -15.74 1.36 14.06
N TYR A 203 -14.45 1.39 14.39
CA TYR A 203 -13.58 2.50 14.04
C TYR A 203 -13.51 2.73 12.52
N VAL A 204 -13.34 1.67 11.71
CA VAL A 204 -13.40 1.77 10.24
C VAL A 204 -14.75 2.31 9.77
N SER A 205 -15.86 1.79 10.30
CA SER A 205 -17.21 2.24 9.92
C SER A 205 -17.51 3.69 10.29
N GLY A 206 -16.79 4.22 11.30
CA GLY A 206 -16.88 5.62 11.71
C GLY A 206 -16.25 6.60 10.72
N CYS A 207 -15.49 6.12 9.72
CA CYS A 207 -14.92 6.96 8.68
C CYS A 207 -16.03 7.72 7.93
N ARG A 208 -15.85 9.02 7.71
CA ARG A 208 -16.88 9.85 7.06
C ARG A 208 -17.21 9.44 5.63
N PHE A 209 -16.32 8.68 4.98
CA PHE A 209 -16.45 8.14 3.63
C PHE A 209 -17.05 6.74 3.57
N PHE A 210 -17.35 6.13 4.72
CA PHE A 210 -17.70 4.72 4.82
C PHE A 210 -19.12 4.43 4.30
N SER A 211 -19.23 3.50 3.35
CA SER A 211 -20.51 3.04 2.78
C SER A 211 -20.51 1.52 2.61
N ASP A 212 -21.49 0.87 3.21
CA ASP A 212 -21.75 -0.58 3.14
C ASP A 212 -21.97 -1.08 1.70
N GLU A 213 -22.77 -0.36 0.90
CA GLU A 213 -23.07 -0.71 -0.48
C GLU A 213 -21.81 -0.89 -1.33
N ARG A 214 -20.74 -0.14 -1.03
CA ARG A 214 -19.49 -0.23 -1.79
C ARG A 214 -18.71 -1.51 -1.51
N TYR A 215 -18.88 -2.12 -0.35
CA TYR A 215 -18.29 -3.43 -0.04
C TYR A 215 -19.12 -4.58 -0.59
N VAL A 216 -20.45 -4.43 -0.58
CA VAL A 216 -21.40 -5.46 -1.02
C VAL A 216 -21.58 -5.49 -2.54
N ARG A 217 -21.70 -4.31 -3.18
CA ARG A 217 -22.00 -4.17 -4.61
C ARG A 217 -20.81 -3.67 -5.45
N GLY A 218 -19.71 -3.27 -4.81
CA GLY A 218 -18.54 -2.77 -5.52
C GLY A 218 -17.80 -3.87 -6.28
N GLU A 219 -17.39 -3.59 -7.52
CA GLU A 219 -16.47 -4.45 -8.25
C GLU A 219 -15.15 -4.58 -7.48
N ARG A 220 -14.88 -5.77 -6.97
CA ARG A 220 -13.63 -6.09 -6.26
C ARG A 220 -12.47 -6.04 -7.26
N LYS A 221 -11.49 -5.17 -7.04
CA LYS A 221 -10.27 -5.12 -7.85
C LYS A 221 -9.40 -6.36 -7.57
N ALA A 222 -8.40 -6.62 -8.44
CA ALA A 222 -7.48 -7.75 -8.27
C ALA A 222 -6.82 -7.79 -6.89
N ASN A 223 -6.40 -6.63 -6.38
CA ASN A 223 -5.84 -6.52 -5.03
C ASN A 223 -6.87 -6.84 -3.93
N ASP A 224 -8.13 -6.43 -4.09
CA ASP A 224 -9.19 -6.75 -3.14
C ASP A 224 -9.45 -8.26 -3.10
N ARG A 225 -9.48 -8.92 -4.27
CA ARG A 225 -9.61 -10.38 -4.37
C ARG A 225 -8.45 -11.11 -3.68
N LYS A 226 -7.21 -10.64 -3.90
CA LYS A 226 -6.03 -11.18 -3.20
C LYS A 226 -6.15 -11.03 -1.68
N ARG A 227 -6.64 -9.87 -1.21
CA ARG A 227 -6.87 -9.61 0.22
C ARG A 227 -7.94 -10.54 0.79
N MET A 228 -9.07 -10.77 0.10
CA MET A 228 -10.10 -11.73 0.56
C MET A 228 -9.53 -13.13 0.84
N VAL A 229 -8.53 -13.57 0.07
CA VAL A 229 -7.89 -14.88 0.27
C VAL A 229 -6.85 -14.85 1.38
N GLN A 230 -6.06 -13.78 1.46
CA GLN A 230 -4.85 -13.75 2.30
C GLN A 230 -5.04 -13.05 3.65
N ARG A 231 -6.11 -12.29 3.85
CA ARG A 231 -6.29 -11.40 5.01
C ARG A 231 -7.58 -11.74 5.72
N GLU A 232 -7.46 -12.49 6.80
CA GLU A 232 -8.59 -13.04 7.56
C GLU A 232 -9.49 -11.94 8.12
N LEU A 233 -8.93 -10.90 8.77
CA LEU A 233 -9.70 -9.78 9.30
C LEU A 233 -10.36 -8.96 8.20
N TYR A 234 -9.70 -8.80 7.04
CA TYR A 234 -10.32 -8.13 5.89
C TYR A 234 -11.53 -8.91 5.36
N ARG A 235 -11.41 -10.24 5.25
CA ARG A 235 -12.48 -11.12 4.80
C ARG A 235 -13.65 -11.14 5.79
N ALA A 236 -13.38 -11.37 7.08
CA ALA A 236 -14.40 -11.44 8.12
C ALA A 236 -15.19 -10.13 8.26
N PHE A 237 -14.53 -8.98 8.06
CA PHE A 237 -15.24 -7.69 8.01
C PHE A 237 -16.34 -7.68 6.94
N ILE A 238 -16.01 -8.18 5.74
CA ILE A 238 -16.88 -8.08 4.57
C ILE A 238 -17.95 -9.17 4.56
N GLU A 239 -17.58 -10.39 4.93
CA GLU A 239 -18.45 -11.57 4.83
C GLU A 239 -19.32 -11.76 6.07
N ASP A 240 -18.86 -11.34 7.25
CA ASP A 240 -19.55 -11.61 8.51
C ASP A 240 -20.04 -10.31 9.17
N TRP A 241 -19.12 -9.39 9.48
CA TRP A 241 -19.43 -8.22 10.29
C TRP A 241 -20.36 -7.21 9.59
N LEU A 242 -20.08 -6.87 8.33
CA LEU A 242 -20.88 -5.90 7.57
C LEU A 242 -22.35 -6.33 7.42
N PRO A 243 -22.67 -7.57 7.00
CA PRO A 243 -24.05 -8.04 6.94
C PRO A 243 -24.80 -7.94 8.28
N GLU A 244 -24.16 -8.31 9.39
CA GLU A 244 -24.77 -8.28 10.72
C GLU A 244 -25.00 -6.85 11.23
N ASN A 245 -24.13 -5.91 10.82
CA ASN A 245 -24.11 -4.54 11.30
C ASN A 245 -24.63 -3.51 10.29
N ALA A 246 -25.33 -3.94 9.23
CA ALA A 246 -25.86 -3.06 8.19
C ALA A 246 -26.73 -1.91 8.74
N HIS A 247 -27.46 -2.16 9.84
CA HIS A 247 -28.29 -1.18 10.53
C HIS A 247 -27.49 -0.02 11.18
N LEU A 248 -26.24 -0.26 11.59
CA LEU A 248 -25.37 0.75 12.22
C LEU A 248 -24.82 1.76 11.19
N VAL A 249 -24.92 1.46 9.90
CA VAL A 249 -24.30 2.24 8.81
C VAL A 249 -25.24 3.32 8.23
N GLY A 250 -26.51 3.32 8.63
CA GLY A 250 -27.55 4.19 8.06
C GLY A 250 -27.27 5.69 8.16
N GLN A 251 -26.60 6.15 9.22
CA GLN A 251 -26.34 7.58 9.45
C GLN A 251 -25.24 8.15 8.53
N GLN A 252 -24.29 7.32 8.10
CA GLN A 252 -23.20 7.75 7.20
C GLN A 252 -23.67 7.81 5.73
N LYS A 253 -24.73 7.07 5.39
CA LYS A 253 -25.26 6.92 4.03
C LYS A 253 -25.77 8.24 3.45
N GLU A 254 -26.51 9.03 4.23
CA GLU A 254 -27.04 10.33 3.79
C GLU A 254 -25.93 11.35 3.57
N LYS A 255 -24.92 11.38 4.47
CA LYS A 255 -23.74 12.25 4.32
C LYS A 255 -22.91 11.87 3.10
N ASN A 256 -22.72 10.57 2.85
CA ASN A 256 -22.01 10.07 1.68
C ASN A 256 -22.71 10.34 0.36
N ALA A 257 -24.05 10.37 0.33
CA ALA A 257 -24.80 10.66 -0.89
C ALA A 257 -24.45 12.05 -1.47
N GLN A 258 -23.99 12.96 -0.61
CA GLN A 258 -23.55 14.31 -0.99
C GLN A 258 -22.07 14.37 -1.36
N LEU A 259 -21.28 13.34 -1.05
CA LEU A 259 -19.85 13.30 -1.36
C LEU A 259 -19.64 12.82 -2.80
N SER A 260 -19.14 13.72 -3.65
CA SER A 260 -18.64 13.39 -4.98
C SER A 260 -17.12 13.30 -4.97
N ARG A 261 -16.55 12.51 -5.88
CA ARG A 261 -15.10 12.42 -6.06
C ARG A 261 -14.48 13.79 -6.35
N GLU A 262 -15.14 14.59 -7.18
CA GLU A 262 -14.72 15.96 -7.49
C GLU A 262 -14.81 16.87 -6.24
N GLY A 263 -15.88 16.75 -5.45
CA GLY A 263 -16.01 17.48 -4.20
C GLY A 263 -14.88 17.17 -3.22
N VAL A 264 -14.52 15.90 -3.08
CA VAL A 264 -13.39 15.46 -2.24
C VAL A 264 -12.05 15.97 -2.78
N LEU A 265 -11.87 16.02 -4.10
CA LEU A 265 -10.70 16.66 -4.69
C LEU A 265 -10.64 18.14 -4.30
N GLN A 266 -11.69 18.92 -4.55
CA GLN A 266 -11.73 20.35 -4.20
C GLN A 266 -11.50 20.60 -2.72
N GLU A 267 -12.12 19.80 -1.85
CA GLU A 267 -11.91 19.85 -0.40
C GLU A 267 -10.44 19.55 -0.05
N SER A 268 -9.83 18.53 -0.67
CA SER A 268 -8.42 18.18 -0.46
C SER A 268 -7.50 19.34 -0.88
N LEU A 269 -7.75 19.95 -2.04
CA LEU A 269 -6.96 21.09 -2.53
C LEU A 269 -7.04 22.29 -1.58
N SER A 270 -8.23 22.57 -1.04
CA SER A 270 -8.44 23.65 -0.07
C SER A 270 -7.79 23.33 1.28
N ARG A 271 -8.05 22.16 1.85
CA ARG A 271 -7.60 21.77 3.20
C ARG A 271 -6.07 21.69 3.31
N PHE A 272 -5.40 21.19 2.27
CA PHE A 272 -3.96 20.93 2.26
C PHE A 272 -3.16 21.96 1.45
N GLY A 273 -3.81 23.00 0.93
CA GLY A 273 -3.12 24.07 0.18
C GLY A 273 -2.48 23.58 -1.12
N LYS A 274 -3.15 22.69 -1.86
CA LYS A 274 -2.60 22.02 -3.05
C LYS A 274 -3.12 22.53 -4.39
N ARG A 275 -3.84 23.66 -4.39
CA ARG A 275 -4.49 24.21 -5.58
C ARG A 275 -3.51 24.57 -6.70
N GLU A 276 -2.44 25.28 -6.37
CA GLU A 276 -1.40 25.66 -7.36
C GLU A 276 -0.70 24.43 -7.94
N GLU A 277 -0.28 23.47 -7.10
CA GLU A 277 0.36 22.23 -7.55
C GLU A 277 -0.58 21.42 -8.46
N TYR A 278 -1.88 21.40 -8.15
CA TYR A 278 -2.89 20.78 -8.99
C TYR A 278 -3.04 21.48 -10.34
N GLU A 279 -3.19 22.80 -10.35
CA GLU A 279 -3.38 23.60 -11.57
C GLU A 279 -2.20 23.44 -12.53
N ASN A 280 -0.97 23.58 -12.02
CA ASN A 280 0.26 23.38 -12.79
C ASN A 280 0.31 21.98 -13.41
N ARG A 281 -0.02 20.95 -12.62
CA ARG A 281 0.04 19.55 -13.07
C ARG A 281 -1.02 19.22 -14.11
N VAL A 282 -2.21 19.81 -14.01
CA VAL A 282 -3.26 19.68 -15.02
C VAL A 282 -2.88 20.43 -16.29
N GLU A 283 -2.29 21.61 -16.19
CA GLU A 283 -1.83 22.39 -17.35
C GLU A 283 -0.71 21.66 -18.11
N GLU A 284 0.32 21.19 -17.39
CA GLU A 284 1.39 20.38 -17.96
C GLU A 284 0.83 19.13 -18.65
N TRP A 285 -0.13 18.46 -18.00
CA TRP A 285 -0.78 17.29 -18.58
C TRP A 285 -1.55 17.59 -19.86
N ARG A 286 -2.27 18.71 -19.91
CA ARG A 286 -3.01 19.12 -21.11
C ARG A 286 -2.07 19.38 -22.28
N LYS A 287 -0.95 20.08 -22.04
CA LYS A 287 0.11 20.29 -23.05
C LYS A 287 0.68 18.96 -23.54
N GLU A 288 1.07 18.07 -22.63
CA GLU A 288 1.58 16.73 -22.99
C GLU A 288 0.56 15.92 -23.79
N ARG A 289 -0.72 15.99 -23.42
CA ARG A 289 -1.81 15.28 -24.11
C ARG A 289 -2.04 15.81 -25.52
N GLU A 290 -2.01 17.12 -25.71
CA GLU A 290 -2.11 17.75 -27.04
C GLU A 290 -0.95 17.31 -27.95
N GLU A 291 0.28 17.32 -27.43
CA GLU A 291 1.44 16.83 -28.18
C GLU A 291 1.33 15.35 -28.55
N LEU A 292 0.79 14.51 -27.64
CA LEU A 292 0.59 13.08 -27.89
C LEU A 292 -0.47 12.85 -28.97
N LEU A 293 -1.56 13.60 -28.96
CA LEU A 293 -2.61 13.54 -29.98
C LEU A 293 -2.06 13.96 -31.35
N ALA A 294 -1.33 15.08 -31.42
CA ALA A 294 -0.70 15.54 -32.66
C ALA A 294 0.29 14.52 -33.23
N LYS A 295 1.07 13.84 -32.37
CA LYS A 295 1.98 12.76 -32.78
C LYS A 295 1.23 11.53 -33.27
N GLN A 296 0.08 11.18 -32.68
CA GLN A 296 -0.74 10.06 -33.13
C GLN A 296 -1.39 10.35 -34.49
N GLU A 297 -1.97 11.53 -34.67
CA GLU A 297 -2.54 11.98 -35.95
C GLU A 297 -1.47 11.96 -37.06
N GLY A 298 -0.29 12.52 -36.79
CA GLY A 298 0.83 12.49 -37.74
C GLY A 298 1.30 11.07 -38.10
N ARG A 299 1.25 10.11 -37.16
CA ARG A 299 1.53 8.69 -37.45
C ARG A 299 0.44 8.05 -38.30
N GLN A 300 -0.82 8.41 -38.05
CA GLN A 300 -1.96 7.85 -38.76
C GLN A 300 -2.00 8.34 -40.21
N ILE A 301 -1.69 9.62 -40.45
CA ILE A 301 -1.51 10.18 -41.79
C ILE A 301 -0.41 9.44 -42.54
N ARG A 302 0.80 9.32 -41.97
CA ARG A 302 1.91 8.59 -42.61
C ARG A 302 1.58 7.13 -42.92
N LYS A 303 0.76 6.48 -42.10
CA LYS A 303 0.33 5.10 -42.33
C LYS A 303 -0.70 5.01 -43.46
N ALA A 304 -1.60 5.99 -43.59
CA ALA A 304 -2.54 6.09 -44.71
C ALA A 304 -1.80 6.35 -46.02
N ASP A 305 -0.86 7.30 -46.04
CA ASP A 305 -0.04 7.61 -47.21
C ASP A 305 0.74 6.38 -47.69
N ALA A 306 1.34 5.62 -46.76
CA ALA A 306 2.06 4.40 -47.09
C ALA A 306 1.15 3.31 -47.69
N ALA A 307 -0.09 3.18 -47.18
CA ALA A 307 -1.07 2.22 -47.68
C ALA A 307 -1.55 2.58 -49.09
N GLU A 308 -1.78 3.86 -49.39
CA GLU A 308 -2.13 4.33 -50.73
C GLU A 308 -1.01 4.05 -51.75
N VAL A 309 0.26 4.27 -51.35
CA VAL A 309 1.42 3.96 -52.19
C VAL A 309 1.52 2.46 -52.48
N GLU A 310 1.27 1.61 -51.48
CA GLU A 310 1.30 0.15 -51.62
C GLU A 310 0.14 -0.38 -52.49
N GLU A 311 -1.04 0.21 -52.37
CA GLU A 311 -2.21 -0.09 -53.22
C GLU A 311 -1.96 0.30 -54.68
N TYR A 312 -1.44 1.50 -54.93
CA TYR A 312 -1.06 1.95 -56.26
C TYR A 312 -0.01 1.04 -56.91
N ALA A 313 1.05 0.70 -56.17
CA ALA A 313 2.10 -0.20 -56.66
C ALA A 313 1.54 -1.60 -57.00
N SER A 314 0.64 -2.12 -56.16
CA SER A 314 -0.03 -3.41 -56.38
C SER A 314 -0.94 -3.40 -57.61
N ALA A 315 -1.71 -2.32 -57.81
CA ALA A 315 -2.55 -2.13 -58.98
C ALA A 315 -1.73 -2.03 -60.27
N TRP A 316 -0.62 -1.29 -60.24
CA TRP A 316 0.30 -1.15 -61.37
C TRP A 316 0.95 -2.49 -61.76
N MET A 317 1.44 -3.26 -60.77
CA MET A 317 1.99 -4.60 -60.99
C MET A 317 0.94 -5.58 -61.54
N SER A 318 -0.32 -5.48 -61.08
CA SER A 318 -1.42 -6.30 -61.62
C SER A 318 -1.76 -5.94 -63.07
N TRP A 319 -1.68 -4.67 -63.46
CA TRP A 319 -1.89 -4.23 -64.84
C TRP A 319 -0.78 -4.74 -65.78
N LEU A 320 0.49 -4.63 -65.36
CA LEU A 320 1.64 -5.17 -66.11
C LEU A 320 1.50 -6.68 -66.37
N ASN A 321 1.12 -7.45 -65.36
CA ASN A 321 0.95 -8.90 -65.47
C ASN A 321 -0.23 -9.35 -66.35
N ARG A 322 -1.22 -8.48 -66.61
CA ARG A 322 -2.35 -8.78 -67.51
C ARG A 322 -2.08 -8.36 -68.96
N SER A 323 -1.02 -7.59 -69.19
CA SER A 323 -0.69 -7.01 -70.49
C SER A 323 0.47 -7.73 -71.19
N ALA A 324 0.94 -8.83 -70.60
CA ALA A 324 1.96 -9.77 -71.11
C ALA A 324 1.29 -11.08 -71.52
#